data_AF-A0A834RE98-F1
#
_entry.id   AF-A0A834RE98-F1
#
_cell.length_a   1.000
_cell.length_b   1.000
_cell.length_c   1.000
_cell.angle_alpha   90.00
_cell.angle_beta   90.00
_cell.angle_gamma   90.00
#
_symmetry.space_group_name_H-M   'P 1'
#
loop_
_entity.id
_entity.type
_entity.pdbx_description
1 polymer ?
#
loop_
_entity_poly.entity_id
_entity_poly.type
_entity_poly.pdbx_seq_one_letter_code
_entity_poly.pdbx_strand_id
1 'polypeptide(L)'
;MSLRNLARLKLINANFLNLANAKIKYMPIRSCGWVQDYKPGPYPKTAAEREAAAKKYNLIPEDYEPYEEGSGYGDYPKLPIVGEDDMDPYENFDFYYHRRNYGQTLHIDYDVYCSEKSDPNASVTAVPLSMIILYLIAPFAFVILIHVIDVVFDLHSANPTKPKHYYGDGKVHYSFEPLD
;
A
#
# COMPACT_ATOMS: atom_id res chain seq x y z
N MET A 1 52.11 17.82 -30.83
CA MET A 1 53.21 17.57 -29.86
C MET A 1 52.59 17.23 -28.51
N SER A 2 52.82 16.05 -27.94
CA SER A 2 52.14 15.58 -26.71
C SER A 2 52.60 16.35 -25.47
N LEU A 3 51.69 16.66 -24.54
CA LEU A 3 51.97 17.36 -23.26
C LEU A 3 53.08 16.68 -22.44
N ARG A 4 53.21 15.35 -22.56
CA ARG A 4 54.29 14.58 -21.93
C ARG A 4 55.67 14.93 -22.48
N ASN A 5 55.75 15.27 -23.78
CA ASN A 5 57.01 15.66 -24.43
C ASN A 5 57.45 17.08 -24.00
N LEU A 6 56.50 17.98 -23.75
CA LEU A 6 56.78 19.34 -23.27
C LEU A 6 57.32 19.38 -21.82
N ALA A 7 56.85 18.50 -20.94
CA ALA A 7 57.39 18.38 -19.58
C ALA A 7 58.79 17.76 -19.55
N ARG A 8 59.11 16.82 -20.46
CA ARG A 8 60.49 16.32 -20.64
C ARG A 8 61.46 17.41 -21.09
N LEU A 9 60.98 18.38 -21.86
CA LEU A 9 61.73 19.57 -22.28
C LEU A 9 61.80 20.68 -21.19
N LYS A 10 61.33 20.41 -19.95
CA LYS A 10 61.27 21.36 -18.81
C LYS A 10 60.52 22.67 -19.08
N LEU A 11 59.77 22.77 -20.18
CA LEU A 11 58.97 23.96 -20.53
C LEU A 11 57.74 24.14 -19.63
N ILE A 12 57.29 23.07 -18.96
CA ILE A 12 56.15 23.08 -18.04
C ILE A 12 56.54 22.31 -16.78
N ASN A 13 56.25 22.87 -15.61
CA ASN A 13 56.55 22.28 -14.31
C ASN A 13 55.73 20.99 -14.09
N ALA A 14 56.37 19.89 -13.68
CA ALA A 14 55.73 18.58 -13.51
C ALA A 14 54.56 18.59 -12.50
N ASN A 15 54.60 19.51 -11.53
CA ASN A 15 53.51 19.71 -10.57
C ASN A 15 52.21 20.17 -11.23
N PHE A 16 52.28 20.89 -12.35
CA PHE A 16 51.10 21.35 -13.10
C PHE A 16 50.41 20.19 -13.85
N LEU A 17 51.19 19.22 -14.33
CA LEU A 17 50.64 17.98 -14.92
C LEU A 17 50.02 17.06 -13.88
N ASN A 18 50.54 17.07 -12.64
CA ASN A 18 49.91 16.35 -11.53
C ASN A 18 48.59 17.00 -11.09
N LEU A 19 48.40 18.31 -11.27
CA LEU A 19 47.12 18.97 -11.06
C LEU A 19 46.08 18.56 -12.12
N ALA A 20 46.51 18.33 -13.37
CA ALA A 20 45.65 17.85 -14.44
C ALA A 20 45.29 16.36 -14.32
N ASN A 21 46.15 15.55 -13.67
CA ASN A 21 45.90 14.14 -13.33
C ASN A 21 45.31 13.92 -11.93
N ALA A 22 45.32 14.95 -11.08
CA ALA A 22 44.48 14.96 -9.90
C ALA A 22 43.06 14.87 -10.45
N LYS A 23 42.46 13.69 -10.36
CA LYS A 23 41.02 13.51 -10.48
C LYS A 23 40.42 14.47 -9.48
N ILE A 24 40.10 15.64 -9.99
CA ILE A 24 39.24 16.61 -9.39
C ILE A 24 37.96 15.82 -9.07
N LYS A 25 37.83 15.38 -7.82
CA LYS A 25 36.60 14.84 -7.24
C LYS A 25 35.65 16.01 -6.94
N TYR A 26 35.56 17.00 -7.81
CA TYR A 26 34.38 17.85 -7.82
C TYR A 26 33.33 17.02 -8.52
N MET A 27 32.70 16.13 -7.73
CA MET A 27 31.42 15.57 -8.10
C MET A 27 30.51 16.80 -8.28
N PRO A 28 30.07 17.13 -9.51
CA PRO A 28 29.04 18.13 -9.63
C PRO A 28 27.86 17.58 -8.84
N ILE A 29 27.45 18.29 -7.78
CA ILE A 29 26.25 18.00 -6.99
C ILE A 29 25.08 18.18 -7.97
N ARG A 30 24.83 17.13 -8.76
CA ARG A 30 23.77 16.99 -9.75
C ARG A 30 22.97 15.71 -9.52
N SER A 31 23.06 15.18 -8.32
CA SER A 31 22.07 14.24 -7.80
C SER A 31 21.28 15.02 -6.76
N CYS A 32 19.96 15.06 -6.89
CA CYS A 32 19.09 15.24 -5.74
C CYS A 32 19.61 14.38 -4.58
N GLY A 33 19.57 14.89 -3.34
CA GLY A 33 20.29 14.42 -2.15
C GLY A 33 20.02 12.99 -1.63
N TRP A 34 19.59 12.06 -2.47
CA TRP A 34 19.61 10.63 -2.22
C TRP A 34 21.04 10.10 -2.35
N VAL A 35 21.87 10.43 -1.35
CA VAL A 35 23.21 9.85 -1.22
C VAL A 35 23.05 8.36 -0.94
N GLN A 36 23.85 7.54 -1.61
CA GLN A 36 23.89 6.08 -1.48
C GLN A 36 23.84 5.58 -0.03
N ASP A 37 24.35 6.39 0.90
CA ASP A 37 24.39 6.15 2.35
C ASP A 37 22.99 6.03 2.99
N TYR A 38 21.95 6.61 2.40
CA TYR A 38 20.57 6.52 2.89
C TYR A 38 19.83 5.27 2.38
N LYS A 39 20.41 4.51 1.45
CA LYS A 39 19.78 3.29 0.92
C LYS A 39 19.78 2.18 1.99
N PRO A 40 18.69 1.43 2.17
CA PRO A 40 18.67 0.22 2.99
C PRO A 40 19.80 -0.75 2.63
N GLY A 41 20.45 -1.27 3.67
CA GLY A 41 21.62 -2.15 3.63
C GLY A 41 21.30 -3.57 4.09
N PRO A 42 22.33 -4.43 4.23
CA PRO A 42 22.17 -5.77 4.78
C PRO A 42 21.90 -5.74 6.29
N TYR A 43 21.39 -6.86 6.83
CA TYR A 43 21.09 -7.00 8.26
C TYR A 43 22.31 -6.70 9.16
N PRO A 44 22.20 -5.79 10.15
CA PRO A 44 23.30 -5.43 11.03
C PRO A 44 23.56 -6.53 12.06
N LYS A 45 24.79 -7.05 12.10
CA LYS A 45 25.16 -8.16 13.00
C LYS A 45 25.90 -7.68 14.24
N THR A 46 26.63 -6.58 14.11
CA THR A 46 27.43 -6.01 15.21
C THR A 46 26.71 -4.85 15.89
N ALA A 47 27.05 -4.56 17.15
CA ALA A 47 26.50 -3.42 17.87
C ALA A 47 26.85 -2.08 17.20
N ALA A 48 28.08 -1.93 16.69
CA ALA A 48 28.49 -0.73 15.97
C ALA A 48 27.72 -0.53 14.66
N GLU A 49 27.43 -1.61 13.91
CA GLU A 49 26.58 -1.53 12.72
C GLU A 49 25.13 -1.16 13.08
N ARG A 50 24.63 -1.67 14.22
CA ARG A 50 23.30 -1.34 14.73
C ARG A 50 23.20 0.15 15.10
N GLU A 51 24.19 0.70 15.80
CA GLU A 51 24.26 2.12 16.12
C GLU A 51 24.35 3.01 14.87
N ALA A 52 25.14 2.58 13.88
CA ALA A 52 25.24 3.29 12.60
C ALA A 52 23.92 3.24 11.82
N ALA A 53 23.21 2.11 11.83
CA ALA A 53 21.89 1.96 11.21
C ALA A 53 20.83 2.82 11.93
N ALA A 54 20.79 2.79 13.26
CA ALA A 54 19.89 3.65 14.05
C ALA A 54 20.09 5.13 13.69
N LYS A 55 21.34 5.59 13.64
CA LYS A 55 21.68 6.96 13.24
C LYS A 55 21.26 7.29 11.80
N LYS A 56 21.37 6.33 10.87
CA LYS A 56 20.94 6.49 9.47
C LYS A 56 19.44 6.71 9.36
N TYR A 57 18.64 6.06 10.21
CA TYR A 57 17.17 6.18 10.25
C TYR A 57 16.66 7.23 11.25
N ASN A 58 17.54 8.10 11.78
CA ASN A 58 17.19 9.08 12.81
C ASN A 58 16.52 8.48 14.05
N LEU A 59 16.87 7.24 14.39
CA LEU A 59 16.37 6.54 15.57
C LEU A 59 17.42 6.52 16.68
N ILE A 60 16.93 6.44 17.91
CA ILE A 60 17.74 6.19 19.08
C ILE A 60 18.22 4.72 19.02
N PRO A 61 19.51 4.40 19.35
CA PRO A 61 20.02 3.03 19.26
C PRO A 61 19.20 2.00 20.03
N GLU A 62 18.59 2.41 21.13
CA GLU A 62 17.71 1.60 21.98
C GLU A 62 16.36 1.28 21.32
N ASP A 63 15.80 2.19 20.53
CA ASP A 63 14.51 2.02 19.84
C ASP A 63 14.68 1.34 18.47
N TYR A 64 15.92 1.16 18.00
CA TYR A 64 16.21 0.52 16.74
C TYR A 64 16.19 -1.01 16.87
N GLU A 65 15.15 -1.62 16.31
CA GLU A 65 15.02 -3.06 16.14
C GLU A 65 14.95 -3.41 14.65
N PRO A 66 15.87 -4.21 14.08
CA PRO A 66 15.75 -4.69 12.72
C PRO A 66 14.79 -5.89 12.62
N TYR A 67 14.26 -6.15 11.41
CA TYR A 67 13.53 -7.39 11.12
C TYR A 67 14.43 -8.63 11.16
N GLU A 68 13.85 -9.81 11.30
CA GLU A 68 14.57 -11.08 11.37
C GLU A 68 15.52 -11.30 10.17
N GLU A 69 16.68 -11.90 10.43
CA GLU A 69 17.66 -12.24 9.39
C GLU A 69 17.04 -13.25 8.40
N GLY A 70 16.99 -12.89 7.11
CA GLY A 70 16.39 -13.72 6.06
C GLY A 70 14.99 -13.27 5.61
N SER A 71 14.39 -12.29 6.27
CA SER A 71 13.12 -11.65 5.85
C SER A 71 13.21 -10.89 4.51
N GLY A 72 14.43 -10.51 4.09
CA GLY A 72 14.67 -9.71 2.90
C GLY A 72 14.64 -8.19 3.13
N TYR A 73 14.32 -7.75 4.35
CA TYR A 73 14.22 -6.31 4.68
C TYR A 73 15.55 -5.66 5.08
N GLY A 74 16.57 -6.45 5.37
CA GLY A 74 17.94 -5.96 5.61
C GLY A 74 18.08 -5.18 6.92
N ASP A 75 18.55 -3.93 6.83
CA ASP A 75 18.70 -3.01 7.97
C ASP A 75 17.48 -2.11 8.22
N TYR A 76 16.34 -2.37 7.60
CA TYR A 76 15.17 -1.53 7.81
C TYR A 76 14.62 -1.71 9.24
N PRO A 77 14.28 -0.62 9.96
CA PRO A 77 13.77 -0.73 11.32
C PRO A 77 12.33 -1.25 11.33
N LYS A 78 12.03 -2.09 12.32
CA LYS A 78 10.72 -2.59 12.64
C LYS A 78 10.02 -1.59 13.55
N LEU A 79 9.25 -0.71 12.94
CA LEU A 79 8.45 0.28 13.67
C LEU A 79 7.18 -0.36 14.25
N PRO A 80 6.59 0.21 15.31
CA PRO A 80 5.28 -0.20 15.79
C PRO A 80 4.23 0.02 14.69
N ILE A 81 3.26 -0.89 14.64
CA ILE A 81 2.11 -0.80 13.74
C ILE A 81 1.17 0.28 14.32
N VAL A 82 1.18 1.46 13.71
CA VAL A 82 0.35 2.61 14.07
C VAL A 82 -0.29 3.15 12.79
N GLY A 83 -1.62 3.28 12.78
CA GLY A 83 -2.35 3.90 11.67
C GLY A 83 -2.07 5.40 11.57
N GLU A 84 -2.17 5.96 10.37
CA GLU A 84 -2.12 7.43 10.22
C GLU A 84 -3.23 8.12 11.03
N ASP A 85 -4.38 7.45 11.22
CA ASP A 85 -5.52 8.02 11.93
C ASP A 85 -5.35 8.08 13.45
N ASP A 86 -4.46 7.28 14.02
CA ASP A 86 -4.15 7.28 15.46
C ASP A 86 -3.17 8.38 15.87
N MET A 87 -2.48 8.99 14.92
CA MET A 87 -1.59 10.11 15.16
C MET A 87 -2.40 11.34 15.62
N ASP A 88 -1.84 12.15 16.52
CA ASP A 88 -2.53 13.31 17.11
C ASP A 88 -3.03 14.27 16.02
N PRO A 89 -4.36 14.43 15.82
CA PRO A 89 -4.90 15.26 14.76
C PRO A 89 -4.63 16.76 14.97
N TYR A 90 -4.21 17.18 16.17
CA TYR A 90 -3.94 18.58 16.50
C TYR A 90 -2.46 18.96 16.41
N GLU A 91 -1.57 17.99 16.20
CA GLU A 91 -0.16 18.28 15.94
C GLU A 91 0.01 18.97 14.57
N ASN A 92 0.92 19.93 14.51
CA ASN A 92 1.26 20.60 13.25
C ASN A 92 2.31 19.81 12.48
N PHE A 93 1.86 18.79 11.73
CA PHE A 93 2.73 17.96 10.92
C PHE A 93 3.26 18.68 9.67
N ASP A 94 4.52 18.40 9.30
CA ASP A 94 5.09 18.86 8.03
C ASP A 94 4.26 18.34 6.82
N PHE A 95 3.81 17.08 6.88
CA PHE A 95 2.91 16.48 5.91
C PHE A 95 1.52 16.29 6.53
N TYR A 96 0.73 17.36 6.52
CA TYR A 96 -0.60 17.40 7.14
C TYR A 96 -1.49 16.20 6.78
N TYR A 97 -1.64 15.88 5.49
CA TYR A 97 -2.52 14.79 5.04
C TYR A 97 -2.06 13.38 5.48
N HIS A 98 -0.78 13.21 5.76
CA HIS A 98 -0.17 11.92 6.10
C HIS A 98 0.18 11.82 7.58
N ARG A 99 -0.16 12.85 8.36
CA ARG A 99 0.12 12.98 9.80
C ARG A 99 1.54 12.53 10.20
N ARG A 100 2.55 13.02 9.45
CA ARG A 100 3.96 12.70 9.67
C ARG A 100 4.89 13.89 9.45
N ASN A 101 6.07 13.81 10.08
CA ASN A 101 7.09 14.84 10.01
C ASN A 101 8.20 14.49 9.00
N TYR A 102 8.92 15.51 8.54
CA TYR A 102 10.06 15.31 7.64
C TYR A 102 11.22 14.61 8.38
N GLY A 103 11.81 13.60 7.74
CA GLY A 103 12.93 12.84 8.31
C GLY A 103 12.52 11.73 9.30
N GLN A 104 11.22 11.57 9.58
CA GLN A 104 10.68 10.43 10.30
C GLN A 104 10.81 9.16 9.45
N THR A 105 11.21 8.05 10.07
CA THR A 105 11.25 6.75 9.39
C THR A 105 9.84 6.21 9.21
N LEU A 106 9.56 5.66 8.03
CA LEU A 106 8.26 5.10 7.68
C LEU A 106 8.18 3.63 8.08
N HIS A 107 6.96 3.16 8.36
CA HIS A 107 6.72 1.72 8.50
C HIS A 107 6.89 1.04 7.13
N ILE A 108 7.24 -0.23 7.11
CA ILE A 108 7.45 -0.96 5.84
C ILE A 108 6.16 -1.03 5.00
N ASP A 109 5.06 -1.36 5.66
CA ASP A 109 3.71 -1.40 5.08
C ASP A 109 2.98 -0.07 5.31
N TYR A 110 3.72 1.05 5.27
CA TYR A 110 3.14 2.38 5.42
C TYR A 110 2.01 2.64 4.42
N ASP A 111 2.12 2.08 3.22
CA ASP A 111 1.06 2.19 2.23
C ASP A 111 -0.23 1.52 2.68
N VAL A 112 -0.20 0.45 3.48
CA VAL A 112 -1.40 -0.23 4.00
C VAL A 112 -2.06 0.56 5.13
N TYR A 113 -1.25 1.23 5.95
CA TYR A 113 -1.69 2.00 7.12
C TYR A 113 -2.04 3.46 6.82
N CYS A 114 -2.10 3.83 5.54
CA CYS A 114 -2.65 5.12 5.14
C CYS A 114 -4.12 5.24 5.57
N SER A 115 -4.53 6.47 5.92
CA SER A 115 -5.89 6.81 6.39
C SER A 115 -7.01 6.34 5.45
N GLU A 116 -6.74 6.26 4.14
CA GLU A 116 -7.71 5.81 3.13
C GLU A 116 -7.93 4.28 3.08
N LYS A 117 -7.07 3.49 3.73
CA LYS A 117 -7.03 2.04 3.57
C LYS A 117 -7.46 1.34 4.85
N SER A 118 -6.51 1.03 5.74
CA SER A 118 -6.78 0.25 6.94
C SER A 118 -6.08 0.85 8.13
N ASP A 119 -6.86 1.04 9.19
CA ASP A 119 -6.37 1.41 10.49
C ASP A 119 -6.20 0.14 11.35
N PRO A 120 -4.97 -0.24 11.70
CA PRO A 120 -4.70 -1.41 12.53
C PRO A 120 -4.97 -1.19 14.02
N ASN A 121 -5.00 0.05 14.52
CA ASN A 121 -5.23 0.35 15.93
C ASN A 121 -6.63 0.91 16.20
N ALA A 122 -7.43 1.14 15.16
CA ALA A 122 -8.86 1.37 15.25
C ALA A 122 -9.43 0.43 16.32
N SER A 123 -9.91 1.02 17.42
CA SER A 123 -10.62 0.25 18.43
C SER A 123 -11.79 -0.40 17.70
N VAL A 124 -11.75 -1.75 17.64
CA VAL A 124 -12.80 -2.58 17.05
C VAL A 124 -14.12 -1.90 17.37
N THR A 125 -14.84 -1.52 16.31
CA THR A 125 -16.17 -0.90 16.37
C THR A 125 -16.88 -1.31 17.64
N ALA A 126 -17.53 -0.39 18.36
CA ALA A 126 -18.22 -0.68 19.63
C ALA A 126 -19.16 -1.93 19.58
N VAL A 127 -19.47 -2.40 18.38
CA VAL A 127 -20.17 -3.63 18.06
C VAL A 127 -19.19 -4.80 17.84
N PRO A 128 -19.36 -5.94 18.55
CA PRO A 128 -18.54 -7.13 18.33
C PRO A 128 -18.73 -7.70 16.91
N LEU A 129 -17.67 -8.30 16.35
CA LEU A 129 -17.66 -8.85 14.99
C LEU A 129 -18.81 -9.83 14.72
N SER A 130 -19.20 -10.64 15.71
CA SER A 130 -20.32 -11.58 15.61
C SER A 130 -21.66 -10.87 15.33
N MET A 131 -21.89 -9.69 15.93
CA MET A 131 -23.08 -8.90 15.67
C MET A 131 -23.05 -8.28 14.28
N ILE A 132 -21.89 -7.81 13.80
CA ILE A 132 -21.74 -7.31 12.43
C ILE A 132 -22.09 -8.40 11.42
N ILE A 133 -21.52 -9.60 11.59
CA ILE A 133 -21.79 -10.75 10.73
C ILE A 133 -23.28 -11.11 10.77
N LEU A 134 -23.90 -11.13 11.96
CA LEU A 134 -25.32 -11.40 12.10
C LEU A 134 -26.17 -10.36 11.35
N TYR A 135 -25.91 -9.07 11.54
CA TYR A 135 -26.66 -8.01 10.85
C TYR A 135 -26.47 -8.03 9.34
N LEU A 136 -25.29 -8.45 8.87
CA LEU A 136 -25.03 -8.62 7.45
C LEU A 136 -25.80 -9.81 6.87
N ILE A 137 -25.80 -10.97 7.53
CA ILE A 137 -26.35 -12.22 6.99
C ILE A 137 -27.87 -12.34 7.22
N ALA A 138 -28.39 -11.88 8.35
CA ALA A 138 -29.78 -12.02 8.75
C ALA A 138 -30.80 -11.53 7.69
N PRO A 139 -30.67 -10.34 7.07
CA PRO A 139 -31.64 -9.89 6.08
C PRO A 139 -31.65 -10.77 4.82
N PHE A 140 -30.48 -11.24 4.36
CA PHE A 140 -30.43 -12.15 3.21
C PHE A 140 -31.04 -13.51 3.54
N ALA A 141 -30.72 -14.07 4.72
CA ALA A 141 -31.31 -15.31 5.19
C ALA A 141 -32.84 -15.20 5.29
N PHE A 142 -33.35 -14.05 5.75
CA PHE A 142 -34.79 -13.79 5.86
C PHE A 142 -35.47 -13.72 4.49
N VAL A 143 -34.88 -13.02 3.51
CA VAL A 143 -35.41 -12.98 2.13
C VAL A 143 -35.41 -14.37 1.49
N ILE A 144 -34.33 -15.13 1.67
CA ILE A 144 -34.25 -16.52 1.18
C ILE A 144 -35.32 -17.38 1.84
N LEU A 145 -35.53 -17.24 3.16
CA LEU A 145 -36.55 -17.98 3.90
C LEU A 145 -37.95 -17.70 3.36
N ILE A 146 -38.31 -16.43 3.17
CA ILE A 146 -39.62 -16.06 2.60
C ILE A 146 -39.77 -16.64 1.18
N HIS A 147 -38.73 -16.57 0.36
CA HIS A 147 -38.79 -17.12 -0.99
C HIS A 147 -38.97 -18.65 -0.99
N VAL A 148 -38.30 -19.37 -0.09
CA VAL A 148 -38.50 -20.81 0.08
C VAL A 148 -39.93 -21.13 0.51
N ILE A 149 -40.50 -20.35 1.43
CA ILE A 149 -41.90 -20.51 1.86
C ILE A 149 -42.85 -20.29 0.68
N ASP A 150 -42.64 -19.23 -0.10
CA ASP A 150 -43.47 -18.90 -1.27
C ASP A 150 -43.50 -20.05 -2.29
N VAL A 151 -42.34 -20.64 -2.61
CA VAL A 151 -42.22 -21.76 -3.55
C VAL A 151 -42.82 -23.07 -3.00
N VAL A 152 -42.64 -23.35 -1.70
CA VAL A 152 -43.13 -24.61 -1.10
C VAL A 152 -44.66 -24.62 -0.97
N PHE A 153 -45.25 -23.47 -0.64
CA PHE A 153 -46.69 -23.35 -0.41
C PHE A 153 -47.46 -22.81 -1.62
N ASP A 154 -46.78 -22.56 -2.75
CA ASP A 154 -47.36 -21.95 -3.96
C ASP A 154 -48.18 -20.69 -3.63
N LEU A 155 -47.62 -19.84 -2.75
CA LEU A 155 -48.27 -18.59 -2.30
C LEU A 155 -48.22 -17.50 -3.38
N HIS A 156 -47.62 -17.82 -4.53
CA HIS A 156 -47.50 -16.95 -5.68
C HIS A 156 -48.86 -16.30 -5.98
N SER A 157 -48.94 -15.00 -5.71
CA SER A 157 -50.13 -14.20 -6.00
C SER A 157 -50.19 -13.92 -7.50
N ALA A 158 -50.62 -14.93 -8.26
CA ALA A 158 -50.98 -14.74 -9.66
C ALA A 158 -52.40 -14.17 -9.73
N ASN A 159 -52.60 -13.19 -10.62
CA ASN A 159 -53.96 -12.83 -11.00
C ASN A 159 -54.67 -14.08 -11.55
N PRO A 160 -55.96 -14.30 -11.26
CA PRO A 160 -56.73 -15.44 -11.75
C PRO A 160 -57.08 -15.26 -13.24
N THR A 161 -56.05 -15.11 -14.08
CA THR A 161 -56.17 -14.96 -15.52
C THR A 161 -55.69 -16.23 -16.20
N LYS A 162 -56.35 -16.60 -17.29
CA LYS A 162 -55.89 -17.69 -18.16
C LYS A 162 -54.48 -17.38 -18.69
N PRO A 163 -53.67 -18.41 -19.00
CA PRO A 163 -52.36 -18.21 -19.59
C PRO A 163 -52.47 -17.40 -20.88
N LYS A 164 -51.48 -16.55 -21.14
CA LYS A 164 -51.45 -15.71 -22.34
C LYS A 164 -51.47 -16.58 -23.59
N HIS A 165 -52.42 -16.33 -24.49
CA HIS A 165 -52.47 -16.99 -25.78
C HIS A 165 -51.36 -16.43 -26.68
N TYR A 166 -50.61 -17.32 -27.32
CA TYR A 166 -49.55 -16.97 -28.27
C TYR A 166 -49.87 -17.58 -29.62
N TYR A 167 -49.71 -16.80 -30.69
CA TYR A 167 -49.86 -17.28 -32.08
C TYR A 167 -48.89 -18.45 -32.34
N GLY A 168 -49.33 -19.44 -33.09
CA GLY A 168 -48.52 -20.60 -33.44
C GLY A 168 -49.31 -21.55 -34.33
N ASP A 169 -48.61 -22.21 -35.25
CA ASP A 169 -49.25 -23.08 -36.22
C ASP A 169 -49.98 -24.24 -35.52
N GLY A 170 -51.24 -24.45 -35.88
CA GLY A 170 -52.09 -25.50 -35.30
C GLY A 170 -52.67 -25.23 -33.90
N LYS A 171 -52.49 -24.03 -33.31
CA LYS A 171 -53.12 -23.67 -32.02
C LYS A 171 -54.40 -22.86 -32.22
N VAL A 172 -55.55 -23.51 -32.03
CA VAL A 172 -56.87 -22.85 -32.04
C VAL A 172 -57.17 -22.31 -30.64
N HIS A 173 -57.37 -20.99 -30.53
CA HIS A 173 -57.59 -20.29 -29.26
C HIS A 173 -59.06 -20.02 -28.94
N TYR A 174 -59.96 -20.21 -29.91
CA TYR A 174 -61.37 -19.90 -29.79
C TYR A 174 -62.20 -21.04 -30.36
N SER A 175 -63.26 -21.43 -29.65
CA SER A 175 -64.21 -22.47 -30.07
C SER A 175 -65.37 -21.90 -30.88
N PHE A 176 -65.21 -20.74 -31.51
CA PHE A 176 -66.27 -20.19 -32.36
C PHE A 176 -66.48 -21.12 -33.54
N GLU A 177 -67.74 -21.38 -33.86
CA GLU A 177 -68.09 -22.03 -35.12
C GLU A 177 -67.56 -21.15 -36.27
N PRO A 178 -67.00 -21.76 -37.33
CA PRO A 178 -66.58 -21.00 -38.49
C PRO A 178 -67.80 -20.22 -39.02
N LEU A 179 -67.60 -18.94 -39.31
CA LEU A 179 -68.63 -18.11 -39.93
C LEU A 179 -68.87 -18.68 -41.35
N ASP A 180 -70.09 -19.15 -41.61
CA ASP A 180 -70.52 -19.69 -42.91
C ASP A 180 -70.25 -18.73 -44.09
#